data_AF-A0A837NH35-F1
#
_entry.id   AF-A0A837NH35-F1
#
_cell.length_a   1.000
_cell.length_b   1.000
_cell.length_c   1.000
_cell.angle_alpha   90.00
_cell.angle_beta   90.00
_cell.angle_gamma   90.00
#
_symmetry.space_group_name_H-M   'P 1'
#
loop_
_entity.id
_entity.type
_entity.pdbx_description
1 polymer ?
#
loop_
_entity_poly.entity_id
_entity_poly.type
_entity_poly.pdbx_seq_one_letter_code
_entity_poly.pdbx_strand_id
1 'polypeptide(L)'
;MTPVVEEALKSLTTRVNLSTGLAHPLDSDSAKEMFKILSEHGESLNGNEITTWAAQNGWSNRHASELGDLGEKIGSGGRVQIKNKGRWREDIYEQWQSPQAKS
;
A
#
# COMPACT_ATOMS: atom_id res chain seq x y z
N MET A 1 -9.00 9.66 2.17
CA MET A 1 -8.38 8.61 1.34
C MET A 1 -9.18 8.44 0.05
N THR A 2 -8.52 8.32 -1.11
CA THR A 2 -9.21 8.09 -2.39
C THR A 2 -9.62 6.63 -2.55
N PRO A 3 -10.66 6.31 -3.35
CA PRO A 3 -11.05 4.93 -3.63
C PRO A 3 -9.90 4.08 -4.21
N VAL A 4 -9.04 4.69 -5.03
CA VAL A 4 -7.88 4.02 -5.64
C VAL A 4 -6.87 3.59 -4.58
N VAL A 5 -6.55 4.48 -3.63
CA VAL A 5 -5.65 4.15 -2.50
C VAL A 5 -6.26 3.06 -1.63
N GLU A 6 -7.58 3.11 -1.39
CA GLU A 6 -8.27 2.07 -0.61
C GLU A 6 -8.20 0.69 -1.30
N GLU A 7 -8.47 0.62 -2.61
CA GLU A 7 -8.38 -0.64 -3.38
C GLU A 7 -6.95 -1.19 -3.45
N ALA A 8 -5.96 -0.30 -3.52
CA ALA A 8 -4.56 -0.69 -3.43
C ALA A 8 -4.24 -1.32 -2.05
N LEU A 9 -4.69 -0.70 -0.97
CA LEU A 9 -4.51 -1.20 0.38
C LEU A 9 -5.22 -2.55 0.62
N LYS A 10 -6.42 -2.74 0.06
CA LYS A 10 -7.10 -4.06 0.03
C LYS A 10 -6.25 -5.10 -0.70
N SER A 11 -5.71 -4.74 -1.86
CA SER A 11 -4.87 -5.63 -2.66
C SER A 11 -3.56 -5.99 -1.96
N LEU A 12 -3.00 -5.09 -1.15
CA LEU A 12 -1.81 -5.37 -0.33
C LEU A 12 -2.16 -6.29 0.85
N THR A 13 -3.27 -6.01 1.53
CA THR A 13 -3.73 -6.77 2.70
C THR A 13 -3.99 -8.23 2.37
N THR A 14 -4.43 -8.54 1.14
CA THR A 14 -4.59 -9.94 0.69
C THR A 14 -3.27 -10.65 0.36
N ARG A 15 -2.17 -9.91 0.15
CA ARG A 15 -0.84 -10.47 -0.13
C ARG A 15 0.04 -10.61 1.10
N VAL A 16 -0.03 -9.64 2.01
CA VAL A 16 0.86 -9.55 3.17
C VAL A 16 0.41 -10.52 4.25
N ASN A 17 1.37 -11.21 4.86
CA ASN A 17 1.08 -11.92 6.10
C ASN A 17 0.95 -10.93 7.26
N LEU A 18 -0.29 -10.63 7.67
CA LEU A 18 -0.60 -9.64 8.72
C LEU A 18 0.04 -9.96 10.08
N SER A 19 0.36 -11.23 10.35
CA SER A 19 1.06 -11.63 11.59
C SER A 19 2.51 -11.14 11.64
N THR A 20 3.13 -10.90 10.48
CA THR A 20 4.51 -10.39 10.35
C THR A 20 4.56 -8.95 9.83
N GLY A 21 3.42 -8.42 9.35
CA GLY A 21 3.33 -7.09 8.76
C GLY A 21 4.36 -6.92 7.64
N LEU A 22 5.16 -5.84 7.72
CA LEU A 22 6.19 -5.52 6.72
C LEU A 22 7.58 -6.06 7.06
N ALA A 23 7.71 -6.98 8.03
CA ALA A 23 9.02 -7.54 8.40
C ALA A 23 9.61 -8.44 7.30
N HIS A 24 8.76 -9.11 6.52
CA HIS A 24 9.21 -9.95 5.42
C HIS A 24 9.60 -9.07 4.22
N PRO A 25 10.79 -9.28 3.59
CA PRO A 25 11.27 -8.41 2.51
C PRO A 25 10.31 -8.28 1.32
N LEU A 26 9.61 -9.38 0.97
CA LEU A 26 8.64 -9.35 -0.13
C LEU A 26 7.38 -8.53 0.21
N ASP A 27 6.95 -8.54 1.48
CA ASP A 27 5.79 -7.79 1.94
C ASP A 27 6.11 -6.30 1.97
N SER A 28 7.28 -5.96 2.54
CA SER A 28 7.83 -4.60 2.55
C SER A 28 8.00 -4.04 1.13
N ASP A 29 8.60 -4.81 0.22
CA ASP A 29 8.83 -4.34 -1.16
C ASP A 29 7.51 -4.22 -1.94
N SER A 30 6.52 -5.09 -1.68
CA SER A 30 5.18 -4.95 -2.28
C SER A 30 4.50 -3.66 -1.80
N ALA A 31 4.57 -3.32 -0.51
CA ALA A 31 4.02 -2.08 0.03
C ALA A 31 4.72 -0.83 -0.54
N LYS A 32 6.06 -0.84 -0.61
CA LYS A 32 6.84 0.26 -1.22
C LYS A 32 6.49 0.47 -2.68
N GLU A 33 6.41 -0.60 -3.47
CA GLU A 33 6.10 -0.51 -4.89
C GLU A 33 4.68 -0.02 -5.12
N MET A 34 3.70 -0.49 -4.33
CA MET A 34 2.32 0.01 -4.35
C MET A 34 2.25 1.52 -4.08
N PHE A 35 2.84 1.99 -2.97
CA PHE A 35 2.83 3.42 -2.65
C PHE A 35 3.57 4.26 -3.68
N LYS A 36 4.65 3.73 -4.25
CA LYS A 36 5.37 4.42 -5.32
C LYS A 36 4.47 4.60 -6.55
N ILE A 37 3.77 3.55 -6.99
CA ILE A 37 2.84 3.60 -8.13
C ILE A 37 1.73 4.64 -7.87
N LEU A 38 1.12 4.63 -6.67
CA LEU A 38 0.08 5.59 -6.30
C LEU A 38 0.60 7.03 -6.31
N SER A 39 1.78 7.27 -5.73
CA SER A 39 2.42 8.59 -5.68
C SER A 39 2.79 9.10 -7.08
N GLU A 40 3.28 8.24 -7.98
CA GLU A 40 3.59 8.59 -9.37
C GLU A 40 2.36 9.02 -10.16
N HIS A 41 1.18 8.52 -9.80
CA HIS A 41 -0.11 8.92 -10.38
C HIS A 41 -0.78 10.10 -9.66
N GLY A 42 -0.11 10.69 -8.66
CA GLY A 42 -0.61 11.87 -7.95
C GLY A 42 -1.63 11.59 -6.84
N GLU A 43 -1.77 10.34 -6.41
CA GLU A 43 -2.64 10.00 -5.27
C GLU A 43 -2.06 10.55 -3.95
N SER A 44 -2.93 11.08 -3.10
CA SER A 44 -2.54 11.58 -1.77
C SER A 44 -2.37 10.42 -0.78
N LEU A 45 -1.16 10.25 -0.25
CA LEU A 45 -0.81 9.21 0.73
C LEU A 45 -0.71 9.79 2.14
N ASN A 46 -1.86 9.98 2.78
CA ASN A 46 -1.91 10.47 4.16
C ASN A 46 -1.62 9.33 5.16
N GLY A 47 -0.54 9.44 5.93
CA GLY A 47 -0.11 8.40 6.87
C GLY A 47 -1.14 8.06 7.95
N ASN A 48 -1.87 9.07 8.46
CA ASN A 48 -2.90 8.87 9.48
C ASN A 48 -4.11 8.12 8.93
N GLU A 49 -4.55 8.45 7.71
CA GLU A 49 -5.65 7.74 7.04
C GLU A 49 -5.27 6.28 6.76
N ILE A 50 -4.05 6.04 6.26
CA ILE A 50 -3.52 4.70 5.98
C ILE A 50 -3.43 3.87 7.28
N THR A 51 -2.90 4.45 8.36
CA THR A 51 -2.81 3.80 9.66
C THR A 51 -4.19 3.39 10.18
N THR A 52 -5.13 4.33 10.15
CA THR A 52 -6.50 4.09 10.62
C THR A 52 -7.17 2.98 9.81
N TRP A 53 -7.06 3.05 8.48
CA TRP A 53 -7.61 2.04 7.59
C TRP A 53 -7.01 0.66 7.86
N ALA A 54 -5.68 0.56 8.00
CA ALA A 54 -5.01 -0.72 8.20
C ALA A 54 -5.43 -1.38 9.52
N ALA A 55 -5.51 -0.60 10.60
CA ALA A 55 -5.98 -1.09 11.90
C ALA A 55 -7.43 -1.60 11.84
N GLN A 56 -8.30 -0.94 11.07
CA GLN A 56 -9.68 -1.40 10.85
C GLN A 56 -9.76 -2.67 9.99
N ASN A 57 -8.73 -2.96 9.19
CA ASN A 57 -8.67 -4.08 8.26
C ASN A 57 -7.75 -5.22 8.74
N GLY A 58 -7.58 -5.36 10.06
CA GLY A 58 -6.96 -6.54 10.68
C GLY A 58 -5.43 -6.46 10.83
N TRP A 59 -4.80 -5.35 10.46
CA TRP A 59 -3.40 -5.12 10.81
C TRP A 59 -3.29 -4.83 12.30
N SER A 60 -2.22 -5.32 12.94
CA SER A 60 -1.92 -4.90 14.32
C SER A 60 -1.62 -3.40 14.36
N ASN A 61 -1.91 -2.72 15.47
CA ASN A 61 -1.67 -1.27 15.61
C ASN A 61 -0.23 -0.87 15.25
N ARG A 62 0.75 -1.73 15.61
CA ARG A 62 2.15 -1.52 15.25
C ARG A 62 2.37 -1.56 13.74
N HIS A 63 1.89 -2.60 13.07
CA HIS A 63 2.10 -2.75 11.63
C HIS A 63 1.27 -1.75 10.81
N ALA A 64 0.11 -1.35 11.31
CA ALA A 64 -0.69 -0.27 10.75
C ALA A 64 0.08 1.06 10.78
N SER A 65 0.71 1.40 11.90
CA SER A 65 1.58 2.59 12.02
C SER A 65 2.78 2.51 11.07
N GLU A 66 3.47 1.37 11.01
CA GLU A 66 4.60 1.15 10.11
C GLU A 66 4.18 1.32 8.63
N LEU A 67 2.97 0.89 8.26
CA LEU A 67 2.42 1.07 6.91
C LEU A 67 2.08 2.54 6.63
N GLY A 68 1.50 3.25 7.60
CA GLY A 68 1.19 4.68 7.49
C GLY A 68 2.43 5.54 7.32
N ASP A 69 3.45 5.32 8.17
CA ASP A 69 4.74 6.01 8.09
C ASP A 69 5.41 5.80 6.72
N LEU A 70 5.30 4.58 6.18
CA LEU A 70 5.83 4.25 4.86
C LEU A 70 5.08 4.99 3.75
N GLY A 71 3.75 5.03 3.82
CA GLY A 71 2.90 5.74 2.87
C GLY A 71 3.20 7.23 2.84
N GLU A 72 3.25 7.87 4.02
CA GLU A 72 3.55 9.30 4.15
C GLU A 72 4.97 9.64 3.68
N LYS A 73 5.96 8.80 4.04
CA LYS A 73 7.33 8.97 3.55
C LYS A 73 7.39 8.96 2.03
N ILE A 74 6.71 8.04 1.36
CA ILE A 74 6.75 7.94 -0.10
C ILE A 74 5.94 9.08 -0.74
N GLY A 75 4.74 9.37 -0.22
CA GLY A 75 3.87 10.44 -0.74
C GLY A 75 4.48 11.84 -0.64
N SER A 76 5.38 12.07 0.33
CA SER A 76 6.16 13.30 0.46
C SER A 76 7.43 13.35 -0.39
N GLY A 77 7.64 12.37 -1.29
CA GLY A 77 8.81 12.28 -2.18
C GLY A 77 10.03 11.60 -1.55
N GLY A 78 9.87 10.97 -0.40
CA GLY A 78 10.91 10.21 0.27
C GLY A 78 11.33 8.97 -0.54
N ARG A 79 12.64 8.78 -0.68
CA ARG A 79 13.19 7.65 -1.43
C ARG A 79 13.15 6.37 -0.59
N VAL A 80 12.79 5.26 -1.24
CA VAL A 80 12.83 3.91 -0.67
C VAL A 80 13.58 2.96 -1.61
N GLN A 81 14.29 1.99 -1.04
CA GLN A 81 14.91 0.92 -1.81
C GLN A 81 13.95 -0.26 -1.92
N ILE A 82 13.62 -0.61 -3.16
CA ILE A 82 12.83 -1.81 -3.52
C ILE A 82 13.83 -2.83 -4.06
N LYS A 83 14.07 -3.91 -3.31
CA LYS A 83 15.04 -4.94 -3.72
C LYS A 83 14.41 -5.91 -4.72
N ASN A 84 13.14 -6.25 -4.51
CA ASN A 84 12.37 -7.16 -5.35
C ASN A 84 11.32 -6.35 -6.14
N LYS A 85 11.58 -6.10 -7.42
CA LYS A 85 10.69 -5.34 -8.32
C LYS A 85 9.63 -6.25 -8.96
N GLY A 86 8.59 -5.65 -9.55
CA GLY A 86 7.56 -6.39 -10.28
C GLY A 86 6.64 -7.18 -9.34
N ARG A 87 6.40 -6.65 -8.14
CA ARG A 87 5.45 -7.22 -7.16
C ARG A 87 4.00 -7.02 -7.58
N TRP A 88 3.76 -6.06 -8.47
CA TRP A 88 2.48 -5.72 -9.04
C TRP A 88 2.51 -5.85 -10.57
N ARG A 89 1.34 -6.03 -11.17
CA ARG A 89 1.20 -6.05 -12.63
C ARG A 89 1.47 -4.66 -13.20
N GLU A 90 1.86 -4.58 -14.46
CA GLU A 90 2.09 -3.30 -15.15
C GLU A 90 0.81 -2.45 -15.23
N ASP A 91 -0.35 -3.10 -15.35
CA ASP A 91 -1.70 -2.52 -15.44
C ASP A 91 -2.40 -2.40 -14.07
N ILE A 92 -1.67 -2.48 -12.96
CA ILE A 92 -2.28 -2.58 -11.63
C ILE A 92 -3.03 -1.30 -11.23
N TYR A 93 -2.52 -0.12 -11.64
CA TYR A 93 -3.12 1.14 -11.24
C TYR A 93 -4.51 1.31 -11.87
N GLU A 94 -4.66 0.94 -13.14
CA GLU A 94 -5.94 0.91 -13.85
C GLU A 94 -6.94 -0.04 -13.19
N GLN A 95 -6.47 -1.18 -12.66
CA GLN A 95 -7.31 -2.11 -11.90
C GLN A 95 -7.80 -1.51 -10.57
N TRP A 96 -6.98 -0.70 -9.89
CA TRP A 96 -7.41 0.01 -8.68
C TRP A 96 -8.33 1.20 -8.99
N GLN A 97 -8.18 1.85 -10.15
CA GLN A 97 -9.06 2.93 -10.60
C GLN A 97 -10.44 2.44 -11.02
N SER A 98 -10.49 1.29 -11.68
CA SER A 98 -11.74 0.66 -12.12
C SER A 98 -11.90 -0.66 -11.37
N PRO A 99 -12.30 -0.64 -10.08
CA PRO A 99 -12.71 -1.84 -9.39
C PRO A 99 -14.05 -2.27 -9.98
N GLN A 100 -14.05 -2.80 -11.21
CA GLN A 100 -15.26 -3.28 -11.85
C GLN A 100 -15.82 -4.38 -10.96
N ALA A 101 -17.09 -4.19 -10.61
CA ALA A 101 -17.93 -5.15 -9.93
C ALA A 101 -17.65 -6.54 -10.53
N LYS A 102 -17.17 -7.46 -9.70
CA LYS A 102 -17.15 -8.88 -10.03
C LYS A 102 -18.58 -9.26 -10.43
N SER A 103 -18.80 -9.51 -11.72
CA SER A 103 -20.01 -10.14 -12.24
C SER A 103 -19.97 -11.64 -11.98
#